data_AF-A0A529AXE3-F1
#
_entry.id   AF-A0A529AXE3-F1
#
_cell.length_a   1.000
_cell.length_b   1.000
_cell.length_c   1.000
_cell.angle_alpha   90.00
_cell.angle_beta   90.00
_cell.angle_gamma   90.00
#
_symmetry.space_group_name_H-M   'P 1'
#
loop_
_entity.id
_entity.type
_entity.pdbx_description
1 polymer ?
#
loop_
_entity_poly.entity_id
_entity_poly.type
_entity_poly.pdbx_seq_one_letter_code
_entity_poly.pdbx_strand_id
1 'polypeptide(L)'
;MTVTERDLMGGLAKGLAVIETFSPNHPRQSISEVAAATGLDRATTRRCLLTLAHLGYADYDGKFFTLTPRVLRLGTACLATMPLPQLVQPLLDQLSDEIGESSSVSILDGAEIVYVARAAQRKVMSITLMPGSRLPAYCTSMGRVLLAALPEAEA
;
A
#
# COMPACT_ATOMS: atom_id res chain seq x y z
N MET A 1 21.99 12.20 0.92
CA MET A 1 22.78 11.01 1.29
C MET A 1 22.43 9.92 0.30
N THR A 2 23.34 9.51 -0.58
CA THR A 2 23.05 8.50 -1.62
C THR A 2 23.38 7.11 -1.07
N VAL A 3 22.37 6.29 -0.84
CA VAL A 3 22.52 4.88 -0.41
C VAL A 3 23.05 4.07 -1.60
N THR A 4 24.10 3.26 -1.41
CA THR A 4 24.68 2.42 -2.47
C THR A 4 24.20 0.98 -2.37
N GLU A 5 24.32 0.18 -3.44
CA GLU A 5 23.92 -1.24 -3.42
C GLU A 5 24.64 -2.06 -2.33
N ARG A 6 25.87 -1.68 -1.98
CA ARG A 6 26.65 -2.35 -0.93
C ARG A 6 26.09 -2.12 0.47
N ASP A 7 25.31 -1.06 0.66
CA ASP A 7 24.66 -0.73 1.93
C ASP A 7 23.32 -1.46 2.11
N LEU A 8 22.80 -2.08 1.05
CA LEU A 8 21.48 -2.70 1.05
C LEU A 8 21.51 -4.09 1.70
N MET A 9 20.62 -4.29 2.68
CA MET A 9 20.39 -5.60 3.27
C MET A 9 19.43 -6.41 2.37
N GLY A 10 19.98 -7.25 1.50
CA GLY A 10 19.19 -8.02 0.54
C GLY A 10 18.12 -8.93 1.17
N GLY A 11 18.35 -9.45 2.39
CA GLY A 11 17.35 -10.24 3.11
C GLY A 11 16.11 -9.42 3.51
N LEU A 12 16.32 -8.18 3.95
CA LEU A 12 15.24 -7.25 4.30
C LEU A 12 14.45 -6.86 3.05
N ALA A 13 15.14 -6.47 1.97
CA ALA A 13 14.51 -6.10 0.71
C ALA A 13 13.58 -7.21 0.18
N LYS A 14 14.05 -8.47 0.20
CA LYS A 14 13.27 -9.63 -0.21
C LYS A 14 12.08 -9.90 0.71
N GLY A 15 12.26 -9.74 2.02
CA GLY A 15 11.17 -9.88 2.99
C GLY A 15 10.04 -8.87 2.76
N LEU A 16 10.38 -7.61 2.49
CA LEU A 16 9.42 -6.55 2.17
C LEU A 16 8.70 -6.84 0.84
N ALA A 17 9.44 -7.20 -0.20
CA ALA A 17 8.86 -7.57 -1.49
C ALA A 17 7.85 -8.72 -1.38
N VAL A 18 8.12 -9.71 -0.53
CA VAL A 18 7.18 -10.81 -0.25
C VAL A 18 5.92 -10.34 0.48
N ILE A 19 6.00 -9.36 1.40
CA ILE A 19 4.81 -8.81 2.05
C ILE A 19 3.93 -8.07 1.01
N GLU A 20 4.56 -7.32 0.11
CA GLU A 20 3.87 -6.49 -0.88
C GLU A 20 3.13 -7.30 -1.96
N THR A 21 3.41 -8.60 -2.12
CA THR A 21 2.64 -9.43 -3.05
C THR A 21 1.22 -9.71 -2.60
N PHE A 22 0.93 -9.62 -1.29
CA PHE A 22 -0.40 -9.89 -0.74
C PHE A 22 -1.32 -8.70 -0.95
N SER A 23 -2.52 -8.96 -1.49
CA SER A 23 -3.50 -7.93 -1.81
C SER A 23 -4.92 -8.45 -1.64
N PRO A 24 -5.97 -7.60 -1.71
CA PRO A 24 -7.35 -8.07 -1.66
C PRO A 24 -7.69 -9.12 -2.74
N ASN A 25 -7.03 -9.07 -3.90
CA ASN A 25 -7.20 -10.04 -4.98
C ASN A 25 -6.39 -11.33 -4.75
N HIS A 26 -5.31 -11.25 -3.98
CA HIS A 26 -4.44 -12.37 -3.63
C HIS A 26 -4.22 -12.43 -2.10
N PRO A 27 -5.29 -12.64 -1.30
CA PRO A 27 -5.21 -12.55 0.16
C PRO A 27 -4.49 -13.74 0.78
N ARG A 28 -4.41 -14.86 0.06
CA ARG A 28 -3.69 -16.09 0.43
C ARG A 28 -2.85 -16.54 -0.75
N GLN A 29 -1.59 -16.90 -0.49
CA GLN A 29 -0.66 -17.27 -1.57
C GLN A 29 0.26 -18.42 -1.14
N SER A 30 0.51 -19.32 -2.08
CA SER A 30 1.50 -20.40 -1.99
C SER A 30 2.90 -19.86 -2.28
N ILE A 31 3.92 -20.66 -1.93
CA ILE A 31 5.33 -20.33 -2.22
C ILE A 31 5.55 -20.07 -3.72
N SER A 32 4.88 -20.83 -4.61
CA SER A 32 5.01 -20.66 -6.05
C SER A 32 4.40 -19.37 -6.57
N GLU A 33 3.26 -18.94 -6.03
CA GLU A 33 2.59 -17.69 -6.42
C GLU A 33 3.44 -16.50 -6.00
N VAL A 34 3.92 -16.50 -4.75
CA VAL A 34 4.82 -15.43 -4.25
C VAL A 34 6.14 -15.40 -5.02
N ALA A 35 6.72 -16.56 -5.35
CA ALA A 35 7.96 -16.62 -6.13
C ALA A 35 7.77 -16.04 -7.54
N ALA A 36 6.64 -16.35 -8.19
CA ALA A 36 6.31 -15.79 -9.49
C ALA A 36 6.08 -14.27 -9.41
N ALA A 37 5.38 -13.79 -8.38
CA ALA A 37 5.08 -12.36 -8.21
C ALA A 37 6.31 -11.52 -7.84
N THR A 38 7.24 -12.06 -7.06
CA THR A 38 8.47 -11.36 -6.65
C THR A 38 9.65 -11.55 -7.61
N GLY A 39 9.60 -12.55 -8.50
CA GLY A 39 10.75 -12.96 -9.32
C GLY A 39 11.86 -13.68 -8.55
N LEU A 40 11.63 -14.03 -7.27
CA LEU A 40 12.60 -14.74 -6.43
C LEU A 40 12.57 -16.26 -6.70
N ASP A 41 13.68 -16.92 -6.43
CA ASP A 41 13.70 -18.39 -6.43
C ASP A 41 12.82 -18.96 -5.31
N ARG A 42 12.33 -20.19 -5.49
CA ARG A 42 11.41 -20.85 -4.52
C ARG A 42 12.05 -21.04 -3.14
N ALA A 43 13.36 -21.31 -3.05
CA ALA A 43 14.02 -21.56 -1.78
C ALA A 43 14.16 -20.28 -0.95
N THR A 44 14.50 -19.17 -1.60
CA THR A 44 14.54 -17.83 -1.00
C THR A 44 13.14 -17.38 -0.59
N THR A 45 12.15 -17.52 -1.48
CA THR A 45 10.75 -17.20 -1.17
C THR A 45 10.24 -17.97 0.04
N ARG A 46 10.48 -19.28 0.09
CA ARG A 46 10.12 -20.13 1.23
C ARG A 46 10.76 -19.65 2.53
N ARG A 47 12.05 -19.32 2.51
CA ARG A 47 12.75 -18.80 3.70
C ARG A 47 12.12 -17.50 4.18
N CYS A 48 11.85 -16.55 3.28
CA CYS A 48 11.18 -15.29 3.63
C CYS A 48 9.80 -15.54 4.26
N LEU A 49 8.96 -16.36 3.63
CA LEU A 49 7.61 -16.68 4.15
C LEU A 49 7.64 -17.37 5.51
N LEU A 50 8.54 -18.33 5.71
CA LEU A 50 8.71 -19.00 7.00
C LEU A 50 9.23 -18.04 8.08
N THR A 51 10.15 -17.13 7.75
CA THR A 51 10.59 -16.09 8.66
C THR A 51 9.44 -15.16 9.04
N LEU A 52 8.63 -14.72 8.06
CA LEU A 52 7.44 -13.90 8.33
C LEU A 52 6.43 -14.63 9.23
N ALA A 53 6.24 -15.95 9.01
CA ALA A 53 5.37 -16.76 9.85
C ALA A 53 5.91 -16.89 11.28
N HIS A 54 7.21 -17.17 11.43
CA HIS A 54 7.85 -17.24 12.74
C HIS A 54 7.79 -15.91 13.50
N LEU A 55 7.96 -14.79 12.79
CA LEU A 55 7.82 -13.43 13.34
C LEU A 55 6.36 -12.99 13.50
N GLY A 56 5.38 -13.85 13.18
CA GLY A 56 3.95 -13.61 13.32
C GLY A 56 3.37 -12.57 12.36
N TYR A 57 4.08 -12.22 11.29
CA TYR A 57 3.58 -11.35 10.20
C TYR A 57 2.73 -12.11 9.19
N ALA A 58 2.95 -13.42 9.07
CA ALA A 58 2.12 -14.31 8.26
C ALA A 58 1.65 -15.51 9.11
N ASP A 59 0.58 -16.16 8.67
CA ASP A 59 0.16 -17.47 9.12
C ASP A 59 0.33 -18.48 7.97
N TYR A 60 0.45 -19.77 8.29
CA TYR A 60 0.66 -20.85 7.32
C TYR A 60 -0.23 -22.05 7.62
N ASP A 61 -1.12 -22.39 6.68
CA ASP A 61 -2.08 -23.49 6.84
C ASP A 61 -1.56 -24.86 6.35
N GLY A 62 -0.28 -24.94 5.99
CA GLY A 62 0.32 -26.13 5.37
C GLY A 62 0.43 -26.05 3.84
N LYS A 63 -0.27 -25.11 3.19
CA LYS A 63 -0.16 -24.88 1.73
C LYS A 63 -0.03 -23.40 1.38
N PHE A 64 -0.84 -22.55 2.01
CA PHE A 64 -0.93 -21.12 1.75
C PHE A 64 -0.48 -20.30 2.95
N PHE A 65 0.10 -19.15 2.65
CA PHE A 65 0.39 -18.11 3.61
C PHE A 65 -0.67 -17.01 3.54
N THR A 66 -0.97 -16.39 4.67
CA THR A 66 -1.87 -15.22 4.78
C THR A 66 -1.24 -14.19 5.70
N LEU A 67 -1.31 -12.90 5.40
CA LEU A 67 -0.80 -11.87 6.31
C LEU A 67 -1.67 -11.76 7.57
N THR A 68 -1.03 -11.54 8.71
CA THR A 68 -1.74 -11.27 9.97
C THR A 68 -1.87 -9.77 10.19
N PRO A 69 -2.76 -9.32 11.10
CA PRO A 69 -2.85 -7.90 11.48
C PRO A 69 -1.54 -7.29 12.00
N ARG A 70 -0.52 -8.09 12.35
CA ARG A 70 0.79 -7.58 12.77
C ARG A 70 1.45 -6.72 11.69
N VAL A 71 1.19 -6.98 10.41
CA VAL A 71 1.67 -6.14 9.28
C VAL A 71 1.25 -4.69 9.42
N LEU A 72 0.07 -4.40 10.00
CA LEU A 72 -0.42 -3.03 10.15
C LEU A 72 0.51 -2.16 11.01
N ARG A 73 1.32 -2.78 11.88
CA ARG A 73 2.31 -2.06 12.72
C ARG A 73 3.38 -1.37 11.88
N LEU A 74 3.68 -1.87 10.68
CA LEU A 74 4.66 -1.28 9.77
C LEU A 74 4.19 0.10 9.25
N GLY A 75 2.88 0.25 8.99
CA GLY A 75 2.30 1.49 8.48
C GLY A 75 1.77 2.43 9.58
N THR A 76 1.42 1.91 10.76
CA THR A 76 0.75 2.70 11.81
C THR A 76 1.58 3.91 12.25
N ALA A 77 2.90 3.76 12.41
CA ALA A 77 3.79 4.86 12.80
C ALA A 77 3.83 5.96 11.72
N CYS A 78 3.97 5.56 10.45
CA CYS A 78 3.94 6.49 9.31
C CYS A 78 2.64 7.30 9.31
N LEU A 79 1.49 6.62 9.37
CA LEU A 79 0.17 7.25 9.41
C LEU A 79 -0.02 8.18 10.62
N ALA A 80 0.46 7.78 11.80
CA ALA A 80 0.36 8.58 13.01
C ALA A 80 1.19 9.88 12.93
N THR A 81 2.32 9.83 12.23
CA THR A 81 3.22 10.99 12.05
C THR A 81 2.90 11.85 10.83
N MET A 82 2.03 11.38 9.92
CA MET A 82 1.61 12.17 8.78
C MET A 82 0.62 13.26 9.24
N PRO A 83 0.99 14.56 9.19
CA PRO A 83 0.10 15.63 9.64
C PRO A 83 -1.04 15.87 8.65
N LEU A 84 -0.82 15.58 7.36
CA LEU A 84 -1.74 15.90 6.28
C LEU A 84 -3.12 15.24 6.45
N PRO A 85 -3.25 13.90 6.66
CA PRO A 85 -4.56 13.27 6.85
C PRO A 85 -5.37 13.88 7.99
N GLN A 86 -4.72 14.14 9.12
CA GLN A 86 -5.38 14.72 10.31
C GLN A 86 -5.84 16.15 10.05
N LEU A 87 -5.04 16.93 9.30
CA LEU A 87 -5.36 18.31 8.97
C LEU A 87 -6.51 18.43 7.96
N VAL A 88 -6.55 17.55 6.95
CA VAL A 88 -7.52 17.66 5.85
C VAL A 88 -8.83 16.94 6.11
N GLN A 89 -8.88 15.97 7.02
CA GLN A 89 -10.10 15.19 7.28
C GLN A 89 -11.31 16.08 7.66
N PRO A 90 -11.20 17.05 8.59
CA PRO A 90 -12.34 17.92 8.92
C PRO A 90 -12.83 18.75 7.73
N LEU A 91 -11.92 19.18 6.85
CA LEU A 91 -12.25 19.94 5.64
C LEU A 91 -12.96 19.06 4.60
N LEU A 92 -12.53 17.80 4.47
CA LEU A 92 -13.20 16.84 3.61
C LEU A 92 -14.60 16.51 4.10
N ASP A 93 -14.78 16.37 5.41
CA ASP A 93 -16.08 16.10 6.02
C ASP A 93 -17.04 17.27 5.73
N GLN A 94 -16.62 18.50 6.01
CA GLN A 94 -17.39 19.72 5.70
C GLN A 94 -17.75 19.82 4.21
N LEU A 95 -16.76 19.68 3.33
CA LEU A 95 -16.98 19.77 1.88
C LEU A 95 -17.94 18.68 1.42
N SER A 96 -17.78 17.46 1.93
CA SER A 96 -18.63 16.31 1.56
C SER A 96 -20.08 16.53 1.99
N ASP A 97 -20.31 17.11 3.17
CA ASP A 97 -21.64 17.45 3.66
C ASP A 97 -22.27 18.59 2.85
N GLU A 98 -21.48 19.58 2.43
CA GLU A 98 -21.95 20.70 1.61
C GLU A 98 -22.37 20.27 0.19
N ILE A 99 -21.59 19.39 -0.46
CA ILE A 99 -21.82 19.02 -1.87
C ILE A 99 -22.60 17.71 -2.04
N GLY A 100 -22.80 16.94 -0.96
CA GLY A 100 -23.48 15.65 -1.01
C GLY A 100 -22.72 14.54 -1.77
N GLU A 101 -21.40 14.71 -1.96
CA GLU A 101 -20.53 13.77 -2.67
C GLU A 101 -19.33 13.36 -1.81
N SER A 102 -18.77 12.19 -2.08
CA SER A 102 -17.55 11.75 -1.39
C SER A 102 -16.35 12.60 -1.80
N SER A 103 -15.61 13.09 -0.81
CA SER A 103 -14.40 13.89 -1.01
C SER A 103 -13.16 13.11 -0.54
N SER A 104 -12.02 13.27 -1.22
CA SER A 104 -10.80 12.51 -0.91
C SER A 104 -9.54 13.32 -1.17
N VAL A 105 -8.49 13.04 -0.39
CA VAL A 105 -7.12 13.50 -0.63
C VAL A 105 -6.24 12.28 -0.91
N SER A 106 -5.37 12.41 -1.91
CA SER A 106 -4.36 11.42 -2.23
C SER A 106 -2.99 12.05 -2.38
N ILE A 107 -1.96 11.23 -2.23
CA ILE A 107 -0.56 11.56 -2.52
C ILE A 107 -0.07 10.70 -3.68
N LEU A 108 1.00 11.13 -4.35
CA LEU A 108 1.69 10.33 -5.35
C LEU A 108 2.74 9.45 -4.67
N ASP A 109 2.77 8.17 -5.01
CA ASP A 109 3.77 7.21 -4.56
C ASP A 109 4.17 6.32 -5.74
N GLY A 110 5.31 6.66 -6.35
CA GLY A 110 5.73 6.06 -7.61
C GLY A 110 4.70 6.30 -8.73
N ALA A 111 4.23 5.22 -9.34
CA ALA A 111 3.27 5.26 -10.45
C ALA A 111 1.79 5.22 -10.00
N GLU A 112 1.53 5.30 -8.70
CA GLU A 112 0.20 5.17 -8.12
C GLU A 112 -0.17 6.38 -7.26
N ILE A 113 -1.47 6.62 -7.12
CA ILE A 113 -2.01 7.47 -6.08
C ILE A 113 -2.34 6.63 -4.85
N VAL A 114 -2.13 7.19 -3.67
CA VAL A 114 -2.52 6.58 -2.39
C VAL A 114 -3.53 7.48 -1.71
N TYR A 115 -4.71 6.95 -1.40
CA TYR A 115 -5.71 7.66 -0.61
C TYR A 115 -5.19 7.83 0.82
N VAL A 116 -5.13 9.07 1.31
CA VAL A 116 -4.63 9.36 2.67
C VAL A 116 -5.72 9.88 3.60
N ALA A 117 -6.78 10.48 3.05
CA ALA A 117 -7.97 10.91 3.79
C ALA A 117 -9.20 10.86 2.89
N ARG A 118 -10.38 10.57 3.48
CA ARG A 118 -11.62 10.44 2.73
C ARG A 118 -12.83 10.69 3.62
N ALA A 119 -13.75 11.53 3.13
CA ALA A 119 -15.11 11.65 3.63
C ALA A 119 -16.04 10.92 2.66
N ALA A 120 -16.62 9.81 3.09
CA ALA A 120 -17.43 8.94 2.25
C ALA A 120 -18.93 9.18 2.50
N GLN A 121 -19.67 9.58 1.47
CA GLN A 121 -21.13 9.59 1.50
C GLN A 121 -21.65 8.18 1.22
N ARG A 122 -22.64 7.72 1.99
CA ARG A 122 -23.28 6.41 1.78
C ARG A 122 -24.21 6.48 0.56
N LYS A 123 -23.66 6.23 -0.63
CA LYS A 123 -24.45 6.00 -1.85
C LYS A 123 -24.58 4.50 -2.16
N VAL A 124 -25.69 4.14 -2.81
CA VAL A 124 -26.10 2.76 -3.16
C VAL A 124 -25.07 2.03 -4.04
N MET A 125 -24.25 2.77 -4.79
CA MET A 125 -23.06 2.24 -5.47
C MET A 125 -21.82 2.98 -4.96
N SER A 126 -21.05 2.35 -4.07
CA SER A 126 -19.77 2.89 -3.61
C SER A 126 -18.64 1.95 -4.00
N ILE A 127 -17.58 2.51 -4.59
CA ILE A 127 -16.29 1.84 -4.68
C ILE A 127 -15.69 1.91 -3.27
N THR A 128 -15.35 0.77 -2.68
CA THR A 128 -14.73 0.70 -1.34
C THR A 128 -13.29 1.21 -1.39
N LEU A 129 -13.13 2.53 -1.32
CA LEU A 129 -11.85 3.22 -1.20
C LEU A 129 -11.69 3.68 0.25
N MET A 130 -10.56 3.33 0.85
CA MET A 130 -10.21 3.65 2.23
C MET A 130 -8.82 4.29 2.26
N PRO A 131 -8.43 4.98 3.34
CA PRO A 131 -7.02 5.33 3.55
C PRO A 131 -6.12 4.11 3.35
N GLY A 132 -5.08 4.27 2.54
CA GLY A 132 -4.18 3.19 2.09
C GLY A 132 -4.57 2.50 0.78
N SER A 133 -5.79 2.71 0.25
CA SER A 133 -6.16 2.25 -1.09
C SER A 133 -5.28 2.88 -2.16
N ARG A 134 -4.95 2.11 -3.20
CA ARG A 134 -4.06 2.53 -4.30
C ARG A 134 -4.76 2.41 -5.63
N LEU A 135 -4.50 3.35 -6.54
CA LEU A 135 -4.94 3.31 -7.93
C LEU A 135 -3.81 3.82 -8.85
N PRO A 136 -3.71 3.35 -10.09
CA PRO A 136 -2.70 3.87 -11.02
C PRO A 136 -2.87 5.37 -11.26
N ALA A 137 -1.77 6.12 -11.23
CA ALA A 137 -1.82 7.57 -11.39
C ALA A 137 -2.26 7.97 -12.81
N TYR A 138 -1.80 7.24 -13.83
CA TYR A 138 -2.05 7.57 -15.24
C TYR A 138 -3.54 7.60 -15.63
N CYS A 139 -4.41 6.86 -14.92
CA CYS A 139 -5.83 6.73 -15.25
C CYS A 139 -6.78 7.37 -14.24
N THR A 140 -6.26 8.15 -13.28
CA THR A 140 -7.10 8.84 -12.28
C THR A 140 -6.98 10.36 -12.43
N SER A 141 -8.06 11.09 -12.12
CA SER A 141 -8.01 12.57 -12.15
C SER A 141 -6.99 13.13 -11.17
N MET A 142 -6.92 12.58 -9.95
CA MET A 142 -5.93 12.99 -8.95
C MET A 142 -4.50 12.67 -9.42
N GLY A 143 -4.28 11.49 -10.01
CA GLY A 143 -2.97 11.11 -10.53
C GLY A 143 -2.51 12.02 -11.67
N ARG A 144 -3.40 12.37 -12.61
CA ARG A 144 -3.07 13.34 -13.67
C ARG A 144 -2.68 14.71 -13.13
N VAL A 145 -3.38 15.21 -12.09
CA VAL A 145 -3.04 16.48 -11.44
C VAL A 145 -1.68 16.40 -10.73
N LEU A 146 -1.43 15.31 -10.01
CA LEU A 146 -0.16 15.11 -9.29
C LEU A 146 1.02 14.94 -10.24
N LEU A 147 0.86 14.16 -11.32
CA LEU A 147 1.89 13.97 -12.35
C LEU A 147 2.19 15.29 -13.08
N ALA A 148 1.17 16.09 -13.39
CA ALA A 148 1.36 17.40 -14.02
C ALA A 148 2.08 18.43 -13.13
N ALA A 149 2.15 18.19 -11.82
CA ALA A 149 2.85 19.04 -10.87
C ALA A 149 4.30 18.59 -10.59
N LEU A 150 4.75 17.48 -11.20
CA LEU A 150 6.13 17.02 -11.06
C LEU A 150 7.11 17.97 -11.78
N PRO A 151 8.36 18.07 -11.31
CA PRO A 151 9.42 18.70 -12.07
C PRO A 151 9.57 18.05 -13.45
N GLU A 152 9.94 18.83 -14.48
CA GLU A 152 10.10 18.33 -15.86
C GLU A 152 11.03 17.10 -15.97
N ALA A 153 12.02 16.98 -15.07
CA ALA A 153 12.94 15.84 -15.05
C ALA A 153 12.29 14.52 -14.58
N GLU A 154 11.12 14.60 -13.96
CA GLU A 154 10.36 13.48 -13.39
C GLU A 154 9.01 13.26 -14.12
N ALA A 155 8.67 14.12 -15.07
CA ALA A 155 7.45 14.05 -15.90
C ALA A 155 7.55 13.01 -17.01
#